data_AF-A0A2N2PZD6-F1
#
_entry.id   AF-A0A2N2PZD6-F1
#
_cell.length_a   1.000
_cell.length_b   1.000
_cell.length_c   1.000
_cell.angle_alpha   90.00
_cell.angle_beta   90.00
_cell.angle_gamma   90.00
#
_symmetry.space_group_name_H-M   'P 1'
#
loop_
_entity.id
_entity.type
_entity.pdbx_description
1 polymer ?
#
loop_
_entity_poly.entity_id
_entity_poly.type
_entity_poly.pdbx_seq_one_letter_code
_entity_poly.pdbx_strand_id
1 'polypeptide(L)'
;ELSYEPQGIMSLSAVLKQAGHEVALTVATEEDPVARAISYQPDILAYSVMTGSQAGYLALNQRLRAALAGPRSAGGKQPVFSAFGGPLPRSFPR
;
A
#
# COMPACT_ATOMS: atom_id res chain seq x y z
N GLU A 1 -24.64 -1.01 -9.23
CA GLU A 1 -23.80 -1.41 -8.10
C GLU A 1 -22.93 -2.59 -8.51
N LEU A 2 -21.65 -2.36 -8.77
CA LEU A 2 -20.67 -3.44 -8.91
C LEU A 2 -20.00 -3.59 -7.54
N SER A 3 -20.40 -4.62 -6.80
CA SER A 3 -19.65 -5.08 -5.63
C SER A 3 -18.30 -5.61 -6.13
N TYR A 4 -17.34 -4.70 -6.30
CA TYR A 4 -15.98 -5.02 -6.71
C TYR A 4 -15.24 -5.48 -5.45
N GLU A 5 -15.40 -6.75 -5.10
CA GLU A 5 -14.53 -7.37 -4.10
C GLU A 5 -13.09 -7.27 -4.60
N PRO A 6 -12.17 -6.66 -3.84
CA PRO A 6 -10.78 -6.51 -4.26
C PRO A 6 -10.05 -7.85 -4.12
N GLN A 7 -10.47 -8.88 -4.87
CA GLN A 7 -9.93 -10.24 -4.77
C GLN A 7 -8.42 -10.30 -5.00
N GLY A 8 -7.88 -9.40 -5.83
CA GLY A 8 -6.43 -9.28 -6.04
C GLY A 8 -5.67 -8.93 -4.76
N ILE A 9 -6.15 -7.96 -3.97
CA ILE A 9 -5.48 -7.55 -2.73
C ILE A 9 -5.69 -8.57 -1.60
N MET A 10 -6.86 -9.21 -1.58
CA MET A 10 -7.16 -10.28 -0.62
C MET A 10 -6.29 -11.51 -0.87
N SER A 11 -6.12 -11.91 -2.14
CA SER A 11 -5.27 -13.04 -2.53
C SER A 11 -3.79 -12.75 -2.21
N LEU A 12 -3.31 -11.53 -2.51
CA LEU A 12 -1.96 -11.11 -2.14
C LEU A 12 -1.75 -11.16 -0.62
N SER A 13 -2.72 -10.68 0.16
CA SER A 13 -2.66 -10.74 1.62
C SER A 13 -2.58 -12.18 2.13
N ALA A 14 -3.39 -13.09 1.57
CA ALA A 14 -3.39 -14.50 1.96
C ALA A 14 -2.03 -15.18 1.68
N VAL A 15 -1.46 -14.98 0.49
CA VAL A 15 -0.16 -15.56 0.10
C VAL A 15 0.97 -15.01 0.97
N LEU A 16 0.99 -13.70 1.23
CA LEU A 16 2.02 -13.09 2.08
C LEU A 16 1.93 -13.61 3.52
N LYS A 17 0.72 -13.76 4.08
CA LYS A 17 0.52 -14.36 5.39
C LYS A 17 0.96 -15.83 5.43
N GLN A 18 0.67 -16.60 4.37
CA GLN A 18 1.12 -17.99 4.27
C GLN A 18 2.65 -18.10 4.21
N ALA A 19 3.33 -17.12 3.61
CA ALA A 19 4.79 -17.02 3.60
C ALA A 19 5.38 -16.53 4.94
N GLY A 20 4.56 -16.28 5.96
CA GLY A 20 4.99 -15.84 7.30
C GLY A 20 5.15 -14.34 7.46
N HIS A 21 4.67 -13.52 6.53
CA HIS A 21 4.70 -12.06 6.67
C HIS A 21 3.50 -11.53 7.46
N GLU A 22 3.74 -10.54 8.31
CA GLU A 22 2.66 -9.75 8.92
C GLU A 22 2.08 -8.79 7.87
N VAL A 23 0.76 -8.87 7.69
CA VAL A 23 0.05 -8.08 6.67
C VAL A 23 -1.17 -7.41 7.26
N ALA A 24 -1.21 -6.09 7.18
CA ALA A 24 -2.39 -5.28 7.40
C ALA A 24 -3.02 -4.87 6.06
N LEU A 25 -4.35 -4.91 5.98
CA LEU A 25 -5.12 -4.40 4.84
C LEU A 25 -5.81 -3.11 5.26
N THR A 26 -5.79 -2.11 4.38
CA THR A 26 -6.39 -0.79 4.60
C THR A 26 -7.16 -0.37 3.37
N VAL A 27 -8.41 0.06 3.59
CA VAL A 27 -9.28 0.61 2.55
C VAL A 27 -9.37 2.11 2.77
N ALA A 28 -8.79 2.89 1.87
CA ALA A 28 -8.65 4.35 2.04
C ALA A 28 -9.98 5.12 2.06
N THR A 29 -11.10 4.49 1.67
CA THR A 29 -12.45 5.04 1.79
C THR A 29 -13.10 4.76 3.15
N GLU A 30 -12.56 3.84 3.95
CA GLU A 30 -13.11 3.44 5.25
C GLU A 30 -12.29 3.98 6.43
N GLU A 31 -10.96 4.07 6.30
CA GLU A 31 -10.06 4.57 7.33
C GLU A 31 -8.98 5.51 6.76
N ASP A 32 -8.35 6.31 7.61
CA ASP A 32 -7.20 7.14 7.21
C ASP A 32 -5.95 6.24 7.00
N PRO A 33 -5.50 6.04 5.75
CA PRO A 33 -4.36 5.19 5.48
C PRO A 33 -3.06 5.72 6.08
N VAL A 34 -2.93 7.04 6.31
CA VAL A 34 -1.73 7.64 6.88
C VAL A 34 -1.62 7.32 8.36
N ALA A 35 -2.69 7.56 9.12
CA ALA A 35 -2.74 7.20 10.53
C ALA A 35 -2.50 5.69 10.73
N ARG A 36 -3.12 4.86 9.90
CA ARG A 36 -2.94 3.41 9.94
C ARG A 36 -1.49 3.01 9.66
N ALA A 37 -0.85 3.56 8.63
CA ALA A 37 0.55 3.29 8.32
C ALA A 37 1.50 3.74 9.44
N ILE A 38 1.28 4.90 10.07
CA ILE A 38 2.09 5.36 11.19
C ILE A 38 1.98 4.39 12.37
N SER A 39 0.77 3.92 12.70
CA SER A 39 0.57 2.99 13.80
C SER A 39 1.17 1.61 13.53
N TYR A 40 1.07 1.13 12.28
CA TYR A 40 1.52 -0.20 11.88
C TYR A 40 3.02 -0.26 11.57
N GLN A 41 3.65 0.84 11.17
CA GLN A 41 5.07 0.93 10.80
C GLN A 41 5.51 -0.11 9.73
N PRO A 42 4.84 -0.16 8.56
CA PRO A 42 5.16 -1.15 7.52
C PRO A 42 6.55 -0.94 6.92
N ASP A 43 7.19 -2.03 6.50
CA ASP A 43 8.40 -2.01 5.68
C ASP A 43 8.10 -1.97 4.16
N ILE A 44 6.93 -2.47 3.77
CA ILE A 44 6.45 -2.50 2.39
C ILE A 44 5.05 -1.91 2.31
N LEU A 45 4.84 -0.99 1.36
CA LEU A 45 3.54 -0.48 0.94
C LEU A 45 3.16 -1.14 -0.39
N ALA A 46 2.11 -1.96 -0.40
CA ALA A 46 1.63 -2.63 -1.60
C ALA A 46 0.28 -2.04 -2.04
N TYR A 47 0.18 -1.66 -3.32
CA TYR A 47 -1.04 -1.07 -3.89
C TYR A 47 -1.58 -1.96 -5.01
N SER A 48 -2.89 -2.22 -4.98
CA SER A 48 -3.63 -2.82 -6.08
C SER A 48 -4.32 -1.70 -6.88
N VAL A 49 -3.68 -1.26 -7.96
CA VAL A 49 -4.12 -0.13 -8.79
C VAL A 49 -5.07 -0.62 -9.88
N MET A 50 -6.26 -0.03 -9.93
CA MET A 50 -7.16 -0.14 -11.09
C MET A 50 -6.89 1.00 -12.08
N THR A 51 -7.16 0.73 -13.36
CA THR A 51 -6.99 1.67 -14.47
C THR A 51 -7.74 2.98 -14.21
N GLY A 52 -7.10 4.13 -14.45
CA GLY A 52 -7.70 5.46 -14.29
C GLY A 52 -7.42 6.16 -12.95
N SER A 53 -6.79 5.50 -11.97
CA SER A 53 -6.53 6.09 -10.64
C SER A 53 -5.05 6.25 -10.28
N GLN A 54 -4.15 6.10 -11.24
CA GLN A 54 -2.68 6.08 -11.02
C GLN A 54 -2.15 7.32 -10.31
N ALA A 55 -2.58 8.51 -10.72
CA ALA A 55 -2.16 9.77 -10.10
C ALA A 55 -2.57 9.83 -8.62
N GLY A 56 -3.77 9.33 -8.29
CA GLY A 56 -4.25 9.25 -6.91
C GLY A 56 -3.40 8.31 -6.06
N TYR A 57 -3.07 7.12 -6.56
CA TYR A 57 -2.20 6.17 -5.86
C TYR A 57 -0.77 6.68 -5.69
N LEU A 58 -0.23 7.40 -6.68
CA LEU A 58 1.09 8.00 -6.57
C LEU A 58 1.11 9.12 -5.51
N ALA A 59 0.12 10.00 -5.52
CA ALA A 59 -0.02 11.07 -4.52
C ALA A 59 -0.20 10.49 -3.10
N LEU A 60 -1.01 9.45 -2.96
CA LEU A 60 -1.17 8.73 -1.70
C LEU A 60 0.16 8.11 -1.24
N ASN A 61 0.91 7.47 -2.14
CA ASN A 61 2.22 6.90 -1.80
C ASN A 61 3.22 7.96 -1.34
N GLN A 62 3.26 9.13 -2.01
CA GLN A 62 4.12 10.23 -1.59
C GLN A 62 3.78 10.70 -0.17
N ARG A 63 2.48 10.87 0.14
CA ARG A 63 2.00 11.23 1.49
C ARG A 63 2.41 10.20 2.54
N LEU A 64 2.24 8.91 2.24
CA LEU A 64 2.61 7.82 3.15
C LEU A 64 4.12 7.76 3.39
N ARG A 65 4.94 7.88 2.34
CA ARG A 65 6.40 7.89 2.49
C ARG A 65 6.88 9.09 3.30
N ALA A 66 6.30 10.27 3.09
CA ALA A 66 6.63 11.46 3.87
C ALA A 66 6.27 11.29 5.35
N ALA A 67 5.09 10.76 5.65
CA ALA A 67 4.64 10.51 7.02
C ALA A 67 5.49 9.46 7.75
N LEU A 68 6.00 8.45 7.03
CA LEU A 68 6.83 7.38 7.60
C LEU A 68 8.31 7.73 7.71
N ALA A 69 8.81 8.72 6.96
CA ALA A 69 10.23 9.07 6.92
C ALA A 69 10.79 9.42 8.31
N GLY A 70 10.08 10.28 9.05
CA GLY A 70 10.49 10.70 10.41
C GLY A 70 10.55 9.52 11.39
N PRO A 71 9.43 8.80 11.63
CA PRO A 71 9.40 7.65 12.53
C PRO A 71 10.44 6.56 12.18
N ARG A 72 10.62 6.27 10.90
CA ARG A 72 11.59 5.26 10.45
C ARG A 72 13.04 5.72 10.63
N SER A 73 13.36 6.97 10.29
CA SER A 73 14.70 7.52 10.51
C SER A 73 15.05 7.58 11.99
N ALA A 74 14.10 7.95 12.85
CA ALA A 74 14.29 7.95 14.30
C ALA A 74 14.54 6.54 14.86
N GLY A 75 13.93 5.53 14.25
CA GLY A 75 14.16 4.11 14.56
C GLY A 75 15.35 3.46 13.83
N GLY A 76 16.17 4.22 13.09
CA GLY A 76 17.30 3.69 12.32
C GLY A 76 16.91 2.76 11.17
N LYS A 77 15.65 2.77 10.74
CA LYS A 77 15.13 1.92 9.65
C LYS A 77 15.33 2.57 8.29
N GLN A 78 15.57 1.73 7.28
CA GLN A 78 15.61 2.15 5.87
C GLN A 78 14.25 2.73 5.41
N PRO A 79 14.23 3.59 4.39
CA PRO A 79 13.00 4.09 3.79
C PRO A 79 12.07 2.96 3.37
N VAL A 80 10.75 3.19 3.51
CA VAL A 80 9.73 2.19 3.13
C VAL A 80 9.77 1.91 1.62
N PHE A 81 9.60 0.64 1.26
CA PHE A 81 9.53 0.18 -0.13
C PHE A 81 8.09 0.21 -0.65
N SER A 82 7.88 0.65 -1.90
CA SER A 82 6.56 0.72 -2.51
C SER A 82 6.45 -0.24 -3.70
N ALA A 83 5.45 -1.13 -3.67
CA ALA A 83 5.13 -2.04 -4.76
C ALA A 83 3.75 -1.71 -5.33
N PHE A 84 3.67 -1.50 -6.64
CA PHE A 84 2.41 -1.23 -7.35
C PHE A 84 2.10 -2.40 -8.28
N GLY A 85 0.91 -2.98 -8.15
CA GLY A 85 0.41 -4.05 -9.01
C GLY A 85 -1.05 -3.83 -9.39
N GLY A 86 -1.61 -4.66 -10.25
CA GLY A 86 -3.00 -4.57 -10.72
C GLY A 86 -3.20 -5.31 -12.05
N PRO A 87 -4.44 -5.55 -12.50
CA PRO A 87 -4.72 -6.36 -13.69
C PRO A 87 -4.15 -5.79 -15.01
N LEU A 88 -3.66 -4.54 -15.01
CA LEU A 88 -2.92 -3.93 -16.13
C LEU A 88 -1.68 -3.14 -15.61
N PRO A 89 -0.52 -3.79 -15.35
CA PRO A 89 0.69 -3.15 -14.83
C PRO A 89 1.42 -2.23 -15.83
N ARG A 90 0.95 -2.13 -17.08
CA ARG A 90 1.70 -1.53 -18.21
C ARG A 90 1.73 0.01 -18.25
N SER A 91 1.13 0.70 -17.29
CA SER A 91 1.02 2.16 -17.28
C SER A 91 1.49 2.78 -15.96
N PHE A 92 2.67 2.38 -15.51
CA PHE A 92 3.41 3.09 -14.47
C PHE A 92 4.63 3.77 -15.12
N PRO A 93 4.82 5.09 -15.01
CA PRO A 93 6.01 5.74 -15.53
C PRO A 93 7.25 5.29 -14.75
N ARG A 94 8.34 5.04 -15.47
CA ARG A 94 9.67 4.74 -14.92
C ARG A 94 10.26 5.93 -14.19
#